data_AF-A0AAD9J760-F1
#
_entry.id   AF-A0AAD9J760-F1
#
_cell.length_a   1.000
_cell.length_b   1.000
_cell.length_c   1.000
_cell.angle_alpha   90.00
_cell.angle_beta   90.00
_cell.angle_gamma   90.00
#
_symmetry.space_group_name_H-M   'P 1'
#
loop_
_entity.id
_entity.type
_entity.pdbx_description
1 polymer ?
#
loop_
_entity_poly.entity_id
_entity_poly.type
_entity_poly.pdbx_seq_one_letter_code
_entity_poly.pdbx_strand_id
1 'polypeptide(L)'
;HCLGEIGVKVSHVYSSPALRCIETTNSILLGMNMNVAINVEPALLEWFKWYHYLHELDMEELRRFHLNVNVSYKPFIALDEIDLNEDRLDEYKRCYELTKWIANRHKQEGGDILIVGHLSTMETVTRLMSGDKPLEYNKFLSRVRNKPFGLITVLEEPCSLTGSWRKMLLPMLPISWHARLLWNRNKLIELLLK
;
A
#
# COMPACT_ATOMS: atom_id res chain seq x y z
N HIS A 1 -11.11 13.91 -7.14
CA HIS A 1 -9.96 14.71 -6.72
C HIS A 1 -8.80 13.78 -6.40
N CYS A 2 -7.58 14.07 -6.87
CA CYS A 2 -6.36 13.36 -6.46
C CYS A 2 -5.74 14.02 -5.22
N LEU A 3 -4.80 13.35 -4.54
CA LEU A 3 -4.15 13.88 -3.32
C LEU A 3 -3.49 15.25 -3.55
N GLY A 4 -2.92 15.47 -4.74
CA GLY A 4 -2.26 16.75 -5.08
C GLY A 4 -3.24 17.93 -5.17
N GLU A 5 -4.48 17.69 -5.62
CA GLU A 5 -5.51 18.74 -5.73
C GLU A 5 -5.97 19.26 -4.37
N ILE A 6 -5.88 18.44 -3.31
CA ILE A 6 -6.20 18.86 -1.94
C ILE A 6 -4.97 19.37 -1.17
N GLY A 7 -3.84 19.58 -1.87
CA GLY A 7 -2.62 20.17 -1.31
C GLY A 7 -1.75 19.22 -0.49
N VAL A 8 -2.02 17.91 -0.48
CA VAL A 8 -1.19 16.92 0.22
C VAL A 8 0.17 16.81 -0.49
N LYS A 9 1.25 16.83 0.29
CA LYS A 9 2.63 16.67 -0.21
C LYS A 9 3.34 15.58 0.55
N VAL A 10 3.80 14.55 -0.16
CA VAL A 10 4.52 13.42 0.43
C VAL A 10 6.03 13.65 0.35
N SER A 11 6.72 13.46 1.47
CA SER A 11 8.18 13.61 1.55
C SER A 11 8.89 12.27 1.42
N HIS A 12 8.24 11.19 1.87
CA HIS A 12 8.80 9.85 1.91
C HIS A 12 7.80 8.85 1.34
N VAL A 13 8.27 7.90 0.53
CA VAL A 13 7.38 6.97 -0.19
C VAL A 13 7.89 5.54 -0.04
N TYR A 14 6.99 4.65 0.36
CA TYR A 14 7.24 3.21 0.53
C TYR A 14 6.22 2.39 -0.24
N SER A 15 6.67 1.32 -0.90
CA SER A 15 5.81 0.42 -1.67
C SER A 15 6.11 -1.04 -1.39
N SER A 16 5.08 -1.89 -1.39
CA SER A 16 5.26 -3.35 -1.47
C SER A 16 6.05 -3.73 -2.74
N PRO A 17 6.90 -4.77 -2.71
CA PRO A 17 7.67 -5.22 -3.86
C PRO A 17 6.82 -5.85 -4.98
N ALA A 18 5.51 -6.02 -4.79
CA ALA A 18 4.63 -6.42 -5.88
C ALA A 18 4.61 -5.33 -6.98
N LEU A 19 4.87 -5.70 -8.24
CA LEU A 19 4.91 -4.76 -9.38
C LEU A 19 3.69 -3.83 -9.42
N ARG A 20 2.49 -4.39 -9.23
CA ARG A 20 1.23 -3.62 -9.18
C ARG A 20 1.22 -2.52 -8.10
N CYS A 21 1.89 -2.72 -6.97
CA CYS A 21 2.01 -1.73 -5.91
C CYS A 21 3.00 -0.63 -6.32
N ILE A 22 4.13 -0.99 -6.93
CA ILE A 22 5.13 -0.05 -7.44
C ILE A 22 4.54 0.83 -8.55
N GLU A 23 3.86 0.24 -9.53
CA GLU A 23 3.18 0.95 -10.62
C GLU A 23 2.06 1.88 -10.09
N THR A 24 1.30 1.42 -9.10
CA THR A 24 0.29 2.25 -8.42
C THR A 24 0.95 3.44 -7.72
N THR A 25 2.06 3.20 -7.02
CA THR A 25 2.81 4.25 -6.31
C THR A 25 3.32 5.31 -7.29
N ASN A 26 3.93 4.88 -8.39
CA ASN A 26 4.40 5.77 -9.44
C ASN A 26 3.24 6.58 -10.04
N SER A 27 2.10 5.94 -10.32
CA SER A 27 0.91 6.61 -10.85
C SER A 27 0.33 7.64 -9.89
N ILE A 28 0.32 7.36 -8.58
CA ILE A 28 -0.09 8.32 -7.55
C ILE A 28 0.83 9.54 -7.58
N LEU A 29 2.15 9.34 -7.57
CA LEU A 29 3.13 10.43 -7.59
C LEU A 29 3.01 11.29 -8.86
N LEU A 30 2.84 10.66 -10.03
CA LEU A 30 2.58 11.37 -11.29
C LEU A 30 1.29 12.20 -11.20
N GLY A 31 0.20 11.62 -10.67
CA GLY A 31 -1.06 12.33 -10.47
C GLY A 31 -0.99 13.46 -9.43
N MET A 32 -0.01 13.42 -8.53
CA MET A 32 0.29 14.50 -7.58
C MET A 32 1.31 15.51 -8.13
N ASN A 33 1.82 15.31 -9.35
CA ASN A 33 2.93 16.07 -9.94
C ASN A 33 4.17 16.09 -9.02
N MET A 34 4.50 14.94 -8.42
CA MET A 34 5.62 14.76 -7.51
C MET A 34 6.62 13.75 -8.08
N ASN A 35 7.91 13.97 -7.80
CA ASN A 35 8.99 13.09 -8.22
C ASN A 35 9.82 12.64 -6.99
N VAL A 36 9.18 11.87 -6.12
CA VAL A 36 9.81 11.32 -4.90
C VAL A 36 10.23 9.87 -5.18
N ALA A 37 11.42 9.47 -4.73
CA ALA A 37 11.91 8.12 -4.96
C ALA A 37 11.12 7.09 -4.12
N ILE A 38 10.80 5.95 -4.73
CA ILE A 38 10.02 4.86 -4.14
C ILE A 38 10.97 3.90 -3.43
N ASN A 39 10.87 3.80 -2.10
CA ASN A 39 11.55 2.78 -1.32
C ASN A 39 10.74 1.48 -1.37
N VAL A 40 11.29 0.42 -1.98
CA VAL A 40 10.61 -0.87 -2.07
C VAL A 40 10.85 -1.67 -0.81
N GLU A 41 9.79 -1.96 -0.06
CA GLU A 41 9.85 -2.55 1.28
C GLU A 41 9.15 -3.92 1.33
N PRO A 42 9.93 -5.03 1.41
CA PRO A 42 9.40 -6.38 1.53
C PRO A 42 8.44 -6.60 2.70
N ALA A 43 8.64 -5.90 3.82
CA ALA A 43 7.74 -5.99 4.97
C ALA A 43 6.33 -5.42 4.70
N LEU A 44 6.04 -4.88 3.52
CA LEU A 44 4.69 -4.50 3.06
C LEU A 44 3.98 -5.60 2.27
N LEU A 45 4.60 -6.76 2.02
CA LEU A 45 3.94 -7.89 1.41
C LEU A 45 2.73 -8.34 2.23
N GLU A 46 1.65 -8.65 1.51
CA GLU A 46 0.45 -9.21 2.12
C GLU A 46 0.68 -10.65 2.60
N TRP A 47 -0.25 -11.13 3.42
CA TRP A 47 -0.16 -12.43 4.03
C TRP A 47 0.10 -13.56 3.03
N PHE A 48 1.21 -14.27 3.24
CA PHE A 48 1.75 -15.25 2.29
C PHE A 48 0.88 -16.48 2.05
N LYS A 49 -0.12 -16.75 2.91
CA LYS A 49 -1.11 -17.79 2.62
C LYS A 49 -1.90 -17.54 1.32
N TRP A 50 -1.81 -16.35 0.74
CA TRP A 50 -2.43 -16.01 -0.54
C TRP A 50 -1.46 -16.07 -1.74
N TYR A 51 -0.21 -16.47 -1.53
CA TYR A 51 0.82 -16.55 -2.57
C TYR A 51 1.33 -17.96 -2.78
N HIS A 52 1.53 -18.29 -4.05
CA HIS A 52 2.23 -19.50 -4.46
C HIS A 52 3.67 -19.23 -4.92
N TYR A 53 4.00 -17.97 -5.23
CA TYR A 53 5.31 -17.57 -5.73
C TYR A 53 5.55 -16.06 -5.54
N LEU A 54 6.76 -15.68 -5.15
CA LEU A 54 7.21 -14.30 -5.05
C LEU A 54 8.36 -14.09 -6.04
N HIS A 55 8.13 -13.29 -7.08
CA HIS A 55 9.20 -12.90 -8.00
C HIS A 55 9.96 -11.73 -7.39
N GLU A 56 11.26 -11.91 -7.18
CA GLU A 56 12.16 -10.80 -6.90
C GLU A 56 12.28 -9.93 -8.17
N LEU A 57 12.01 -8.64 -8.02
CA LEU A 57 12.12 -7.67 -9.11
C LEU A 57 13.49 -7.00 -9.05
N ASP A 58 14.14 -6.85 -10.20
CA ASP A 58 15.38 -6.09 -10.31
C ASP A 58 15.08 -4.58 -10.28
N MET A 59 15.58 -3.90 -9.23
CA MET A 59 15.37 -2.47 -9.06
C MET A 59 16.01 -1.64 -10.18
N GLU A 60 17.13 -2.09 -10.76
CA GLU A 60 17.74 -1.42 -11.91
C GLU A 60 16.91 -1.58 -13.17
N GLU A 61 16.29 -2.75 -13.36
CA GLU A 61 15.35 -2.97 -14.45
C GLU A 61 14.11 -2.07 -14.31
N LEU A 62 13.54 -1.96 -13.11
CA LEU A 62 12.39 -1.08 -12.85
C LEU A 62 12.70 0.38 -13.17
N ARG A 63 13.91 0.87 -12.86
CA ARG A 63 14.35 2.24 -13.25
C ARG A 63 14.39 2.44 -14.76
N ARG A 64 14.77 1.42 -15.53
CA ARG A 64 14.76 1.48 -17.01
C ARG A 64 13.35 1.62 -17.57
N PHE A 65 12.34 1.16 -16.84
CA PHE A 65 10.93 1.36 -17.15
C PHE A 65 10.34 2.66 -16.57
N HIS A 66 11.19 3.64 -16.24
CA HIS A 66 10.79 4.95 -15.72
C HIS A 66 10.02 4.90 -14.39
N LEU A 67 10.17 3.83 -13.61
CA LEU A 67 9.73 3.79 -12.23
C LEU A 67 10.84 4.39 -11.36
N ASN A 68 10.55 5.48 -10.65
CA ASN A 68 11.54 6.18 -9.81
C ASN A 68 11.84 5.41 -8.51
N VAL A 69 12.36 4.18 -8.61
CA VAL A 69 12.72 3.36 -7.45
C VAL A 69 14.08 3.76 -6.88
N ASN A 70 14.17 3.74 -5.55
CA ASN A 70 15.40 3.99 -4.82
C ASN A 70 16.24 2.71 -4.70
N VAL A 71 17.20 2.53 -5.61
CA VAL A 71 18.12 1.37 -5.63
C VAL A 71 19.06 1.33 -4.42
N SER A 72 19.26 2.47 -3.74
CA SER A 72 20.13 2.57 -2.56
C SER A 72 19.36 2.34 -1.25
N TYR A 73 18.04 2.10 -1.32
CA TYR A 73 17.22 1.83 -0.15
C TYR A 73 17.63 0.51 0.50
N LYS A 74 17.83 0.54 1.82
CA LYS A 74 18.03 -0.66 2.63
C LYS A 74 16.72 -1.00 3.34
N PRO A 75 16.09 -2.15 3.04
CA PRO A 75 14.80 -2.49 3.61
C PRO A 75 14.88 -2.77 5.11
N PHE A 76 13.74 -2.63 5.78
CA PHE A 76 13.59 -2.99 7.19
C PHE A 76 13.71 -4.50 7.40
N ILE A 77 13.14 -5.29 6.47
CA ILE A 77 13.32 -6.75 6.39
C ILE A 77 13.66 -7.07 4.94
N ALA A 78 14.73 -7.81 4.70
CA ALA A 78 15.09 -8.24 3.34
C ALA A 78 14.07 -9.27 2.83
N LEU A 79 13.97 -9.43 1.50
CA LEU A 79 12.94 -10.27 0.88
C LEU A 79 13.04 -11.75 1.30
N ASP A 80 14.27 -12.24 1.47
CA ASP A 80 14.63 -13.59 1.89
C ASP A 80 14.51 -13.83 3.41
N GLU A 81 14.39 -12.76 4.19
CA GLU A 81 14.18 -12.81 5.65
C GLU A 81 12.69 -12.86 6.03
N ILE A 82 11.78 -12.77 5.06
CA ILE A 82 10.35 -12.81 5.32
C ILE A 82 9.89 -14.23 5.68
N ASP A 83 9.23 -14.37 6.83
CA ASP A 83 8.63 -15.64 7.24
C ASP A 83 7.39 -15.97 6.41
N LEU A 84 7.55 -16.90 5.47
CA LEU A 84 6.47 -17.38 4.60
C LEU A 84 5.40 -18.20 5.35
N ASN A 85 5.70 -18.66 6.57
CA ASN A 85 4.77 -19.41 7.41
C ASN A 85 4.07 -18.54 8.47
N GLU A 86 4.28 -17.22 8.43
CA GLU A 86 3.73 -16.30 9.42
C GLU A 86 2.22 -16.51 9.61
N ASP A 87 1.79 -16.46 10.86
CA ASP A 87 0.37 -16.39 11.16
C ASP A 87 -0.16 -14.95 11.02
N ARG A 88 -1.46 -14.79 11.23
CA ARG A 88 -2.09 -13.48 11.07
C ARG A 88 -1.63 -12.46 12.12
N LEU A 89 -1.32 -12.93 13.33
CA LEU A 89 -0.84 -12.07 14.41
C LEU A 89 0.60 -11.62 14.11
N ASP A 90 1.41 -12.51 13.56
CA ASP A 90 2.79 -12.21 13.17
C ASP A 90 2.85 -11.19 12.03
N GLU A 91 1.96 -11.27 11.03
CA GLU A 91 1.81 -10.22 10.03
C GLU A 91 1.44 -8.85 10.65
N TYR A 92 0.51 -8.82 11.62
CA TYR A 92 0.19 -7.58 12.32
C TYR A 92 1.40 -7.01 13.06
N LYS A 93 2.20 -7.86 13.73
CA LYS A 93 3.43 -7.44 14.40
C LYS A 93 4.44 -6.89 13.40
N ARG A 94 4.71 -7.62 12.31
CA ARG A 94 5.63 -7.22 11.24
C ARG A 94 5.27 -5.86 10.66
N CYS A 95 4.02 -5.66 10.27
CA CYS A 95 3.56 -4.37 9.73
C CYS A 95 3.61 -3.25 10.79
N TYR A 96 3.34 -3.55 12.06
CA TYR A 96 3.41 -2.56 13.13
C TYR A 96 4.86 -2.13 13.43
N GLU A 97 5.78 -3.08 13.54
CA GLU A 97 7.21 -2.76 13.72
C GLU A 97 7.76 -1.97 12.54
N LEU A 98 7.40 -2.36 11.30
CA LEU A 98 7.73 -1.57 10.11
C LEU A 98 7.20 -0.14 10.22
N THR A 99 5.92 0.04 10.56
CA THR A 99 5.31 1.38 10.56
C THR A 99 5.94 2.27 11.62
N LYS A 100 6.26 1.73 12.81
CA LYS A 100 7.05 2.45 13.82
C LYS A 100 8.46 2.77 13.33
N TRP A 101 9.11 1.84 12.65
CA TRP A 101 10.46 2.04 12.11
C TRP A 101 10.47 3.18 11.08
N ILE A 102 9.53 3.19 10.13
CA ILE A 102 9.38 4.26 9.13
C ILE A 102 9.12 5.62 9.82
N ALA A 103 8.19 5.66 10.78
CA ALA A 103 7.87 6.88 11.52
C ALA A 103 9.09 7.44 12.28
N ASN A 104 9.83 6.56 12.97
CA ASN A 104 11.03 6.95 13.71
C ASN A 104 12.17 7.38 12.77
N ARG A 105 12.34 6.70 11.63
CA ARG A 105 13.36 7.00 10.63
C ARG A 105 13.26 8.44 10.12
N HIS A 106 12.04 8.92 9.91
CA HIS A 106 11.78 10.26 9.37
C HIS A 106 11.38 11.30 10.42
N LYS A 107 11.44 10.95 11.72
CA LYS A 107 10.99 11.83 12.81
C LYS A 107 11.69 13.19 12.82
N GLN A 108 12.97 13.23 12.50
CA GLN A 108 13.76 14.47 12.47
C GLN A 108 13.58 15.26 11.17
N GLU A 109 13.43 14.56 10.06
CA GLU A 109 13.22 15.16 8.72
C GLU A 109 11.80 15.73 8.60
N GLY A 110 10.83 15.11 9.29
CA GLY A 110 9.41 15.41 9.17
C GLY A 110 8.84 15.07 7.80
N GLY A 111 7.63 15.59 7.55
CA GLY A 111 6.92 15.43 6.28
C GLY A 111 6.03 14.20 6.20
N ASP A 112 5.10 14.22 5.25
CA ASP A 112 4.12 13.14 5.11
C ASP A 112 4.74 11.90 4.46
N ILE A 113 4.31 10.73 4.91
CA ILE A 113 4.79 9.42 4.43
C ILE A 113 3.64 8.75 3.66
N LEU A 114 3.92 8.35 2.42
CA LEU A 114 3.01 7.52 1.62
C LEU A 114 3.44 6.06 1.70
N ILE A 115 2.53 5.19 2.15
CA ILE A 115 2.71 3.74 2.16
C ILE A 115 1.70 3.12 1.20
N VAL A 116 2.19 2.40 0.19
CA VAL A 116 1.35 1.68 -0.79
C VAL A 116 1.61 0.19 -0.66
N GLY A 117 0.53 -0.58 -0.52
CA GLY A 117 0.61 -2.05 -0.46
C GLY A 117 -0.65 -2.68 -1.00
N HIS A 118 -1.18 -3.63 -0.26
CA HIS A 118 -2.31 -4.46 -0.63
C HIS A 118 -3.58 -4.01 0.10
N LEU A 119 -4.72 -4.64 -0.21
CA LEU A 119 -5.98 -4.37 0.48
C LEU A 119 -5.86 -4.59 2.00
N SER A 120 -5.01 -5.53 2.44
CA SER A 120 -4.72 -5.80 3.86
C SER A 120 -3.86 -4.73 4.51
N THR A 121 -2.98 -4.05 3.76
CA THR A 121 -1.97 -3.12 4.28
C THR A 121 -2.61 -2.00 5.09
N MET A 122 -3.69 -1.40 4.58
CA MET A 122 -4.44 -0.36 5.30
C MET A 122 -4.86 -0.81 6.70
N GLU A 123 -5.23 -2.08 6.86
CA GLU A 123 -5.60 -2.63 8.16
C GLU A 123 -4.37 -2.95 9.02
N THR A 124 -3.36 -3.62 8.46
CA THR A 124 -2.20 -4.09 9.23
C THR A 124 -1.29 -2.96 9.70
N VAL A 125 -1.04 -1.96 8.86
CA VAL A 125 -0.15 -0.83 9.19
C VAL A 125 -0.81 0.18 10.14
N THR A 126 -2.14 0.33 10.07
CA THR A 126 -2.81 1.38 10.84
C THR A 126 -3.37 0.92 12.17
N ARG A 127 -3.76 -0.35 12.29
CA ARG A 127 -4.58 -0.82 13.42
C ARG A 127 -3.81 -0.76 14.75
N LEU A 128 -2.68 -1.44 14.84
CA LEU A 128 -1.86 -1.42 16.06
C LEU A 128 -1.31 -0.02 16.36
N MET A 129 -0.93 0.74 15.32
CA MET A 129 -0.51 2.15 15.48
C MET A 129 -1.59 3.02 16.15
N SER A 130 -2.87 2.73 15.87
CA SER A 130 -4.01 3.46 16.46
C SER A 130 -4.39 2.97 17.87
N GLY A 131 -3.66 2.00 18.43
CA GLY A 131 -4.01 1.35 19.70
C GLY A 131 -5.13 0.32 19.62
N ASP A 132 -5.63 0.00 18.42
CA ASP A 132 -6.62 -1.07 18.23
C ASP A 132 -5.96 -2.45 18.38
N LYS A 133 -6.75 -3.47 18.74
CA LYS A 133 -6.29 -4.88 18.77
C LYS A 133 -6.36 -5.54 17.39
N PRO A 134 -5.52 -6.55 17.11
CA PRO A 134 -5.61 -7.37 15.91
C PRO A 134 -7.01 -7.95 15.73
N LEU A 135 -7.47 -8.02 14.47
CA LEU A 135 -8.73 -8.71 14.17
C LEU A 135 -8.53 -10.21 14.04
N GLU A 136 -9.52 -10.96 14.53
CA GLU A 136 -9.73 -12.35 14.15
C GLU A 136 -9.99 -12.45 12.64
N TYR A 137 -9.59 -13.57 12.05
CA TYR A 137 -9.55 -13.78 10.60
C TYR A 137 -10.88 -13.47 9.88
N ASN A 138 -12.02 -13.94 10.41
CA ASN A 138 -13.32 -13.72 9.76
C ASN A 138 -13.72 -12.24 9.73
N LYS A 139 -13.44 -11.52 10.83
CA LYS A 139 -13.68 -10.08 10.92
C LYS A 139 -12.74 -9.28 10.04
N PHE A 140 -11.49 -9.76 9.90
CA PHE A 140 -10.54 -9.19 8.97
C PHE A 140 -11.02 -9.36 7.51
N LEU A 141 -11.38 -10.57 7.11
CA LEU A 141 -11.86 -10.85 5.75
C LEU A 141 -13.09 -10.02 5.39
N SER A 142 -14.09 -9.94 6.27
CA SER A 142 -15.31 -9.16 6.00
C SER A 142 -15.02 -7.67 5.84
N ARG A 143 -14.02 -7.16 6.56
CA ARG A 143 -13.59 -5.77 6.48
C ARG A 143 -12.81 -5.47 5.21
N VAL A 144 -11.98 -6.40 4.76
CA VAL A 144 -11.10 -6.21 3.58
C VAL A 144 -11.83 -6.47 2.26
N ARG A 145 -12.67 -7.50 2.18
CA ARG A 145 -13.38 -7.87 0.94
C ARG A 145 -14.34 -6.80 0.41
N ASN A 146 -14.87 -5.96 1.30
CA ASN A 146 -15.84 -4.91 0.94
C ASN A 146 -15.17 -3.58 0.57
N LYS A 147 -13.84 -3.55 0.44
CA LYS A 147 -13.07 -2.32 0.20
C LYS A 147 -12.78 -2.16 -1.29
N PRO A 148 -13.05 -0.98 -1.89
CA PRO A 148 -12.69 -0.74 -3.28
C PRO A 148 -11.17 -0.62 -3.45
N PHE A 149 -10.69 -0.83 -4.67
CA PHE A 149 -9.31 -0.50 -5.05
C PHE A 149 -9.03 0.99 -4.85
N GLY A 150 -7.78 1.32 -4.51
CA GLY A 150 -7.35 2.71 -4.34
C GLY A 150 -7.91 3.40 -3.10
N LEU A 151 -8.41 2.66 -2.11
CA LEU A 151 -8.81 3.24 -0.84
C LEU A 151 -7.59 3.77 -0.07
N ILE A 152 -7.73 4.98 0.46
CA ILE A 152 -6.70 5.66 1.24
C ILE A 152 -7.15 5.73 2.71
N THR A 153 -6.22 5.56 3.64
CA THR A 153 -6.41 5.85 5.07
C THR A 153 -5.24 6.70 5.55
N VAL A 154 -5.53 7.69 6.38
CA VAL A 154 -4.53 8.60 6.94
C VAL A 154 -4.39 8.32 8.43
N LEU A 155 -3.14 8.26 8.88
CA LEU A 155 -2.78 8.31 10.28
C LEU A 155 -2.07 9.63 10.56
N GLU A 156 -2.49 10.30 11.63
CA GLU A 156 -1.86 11.52 12.13
C GLU A 156 -1.27 11.27 13.51
N GLU A 157 -0.02 11.66 13.72
CA GLU A 157 0.60 11.72 15.05
C GLU A 157 0.21 13.06 15.71
N PRO A 158 -0.59 13.07 16.78
CA PRO A 158 -0.99 14.31 17.43
C PRO A 158 0.20 15.00 18.09
N CYS A 159 0.23 16.33 18.06
CA CYS A 159 1.22 17.16 18.74
C CYS A 159 1.17 17.09 20.30
N SER A 160 0.38 16.16 20.87
CA SER A 160 0.17 16.01 22.32
C SER A 160 1.02 14.90 22.94
N LEU A 161 1.45 15.13 24.18
CA LEU A 161 2.31 14.27 25.02
C LEU A 161 1.91 12.78 25.14
N THR A 162 0.71 12.38 24.72
CA THR A 162 0.21 11.00 24.80
C THR A 162 0.59 10.12 23.60
N GLY A 163 1.14 10.69 22.51
CA GLY A 163 1.86 9.96 21.46
C GLY A 163 1.09 8.89 20.65
N SER A 164 -0.23 8.80 20.75
CA SER A 164 -1.02 7.79 20.04
C SER A 164 -1.49 8.30 18.67
N TRP A 165 -1.15 7.56 17.61
CA TRP A 165 -1.56 7.87 16.25
C TRP A 165 -3.08 7.74 16.10
N ARG A 166 -3.70 8.61 15.29
CA ARG A 166 -5.15 8.61 15.08
C ARG A 166 -5.50 8.48 13.61
N LYS A 167 -6.54 7.67 13.32
CA LYS A 167 -7.12 7.57 11.98
C LYS A 167 -7.90 8.83 11.66
N MET A 168 -7.57 9.44 10.53
CA MET A 168 -8.22 10.63 10.02
C MET A 168 -9.06 10.29 8.79
N LEU A 169 -10.17 11.01 8.63
CA LEU A 169 -10.95 10.98 7.40
C LEU A 169 -10.34 11.98 6.41
N LEU A 170 -10.02 11.52 5.21
CA LEU A 170 -9.68 12.42 4.11
C LEU A 170 -10.97 13.04 3.53
N PRO A 171 -10.95 14.34 3.19
CA PRO A 171 -12.06 14.99 2.48
C PRO A 171 -12.05 14.62 0.99
N MET A 172 -11.82 13.34 0.67
CA MET A 172 -11.82 12.81 -0.69
C MET A 172 -12.97 11.83 -0.84
N LEU A 173 -13.75 12.00 -1.91
CA LEU A 173 -14.75 11.01 -2.28
C LEU A 173 -14.06 9.70 -2.68
N PRO A 174 -14.57 8.53 -2.26
CA PRO A 174 -14.05 7.25 -2.71
C PRO A 174 -14.15 7.16 -4.24
N ILE A 175 -13.11 6.63 -4.87
CA ILE A 175 -13.11 6.41 -6.31
C ILE A 175 -14.00 5.20 -6.60
N SER A 176 -15.05 5.40 -7.39
CA SER A 176 -15.92 4.33 -7.89
C SER A 176 -15.82 4.25 -9.42
N TRP A 177 -15.47 3.06 -9.93
CA TRP A 177 -15.47 2.75 -11.35
C TRP A 177 -16.48 1.64 -11.63
N HIS A 178 -17.13 1.70 -12.79
CA HIS A 178 -17.93 0.60 -13.32
C HIS A 178 -17.08 -0.24 -14.28
N ALA A 179 -17.20 -1.57 -14.22
CA ALA A 179 -16.50 -2.46 -15.13
C ALA A 179 -16.87 -2.13 -16.59
N ARG A 180 -15.86 -1.98 -17.46
CA ARG A 180 -16.06 -1.96 -18.91
C ARG A 180 -15.78 -3.36 -19.45
N LEU A 181 -16.82 -4.01 -19.96
CA LEU A 181 -16.69 -5.30 -20.63
C LEU A 181 -16.03 -5.11 -22.00
N LEU A 182 -15.06 -5.97 -22.32
CA LEU A 182 -14.52 -6.11 -23.67
C LEU A 182 -15.56 -6.80 -24.55
N TRP A 183 -15.95 -6.13 -25.64
CA TRP A 183 -17.00 -6.59 -26.54
C TRP A 183 -16.40 -7.22 -27.80
N ASN A 184 -16.74 -8.48 -28.09
CA ASN A 184 -16.45 -9.12 -29.37
C ASN A 184 -17.73 -9.17 -30.21
N ARG A 185 -17.83 -8.25 -31.17
CA ARG A 185 -18.98 -8.11 -32.06
C ARG A 185 -19.29 -9.39 -32.85
N ASN A 186 -18.26 -10.11 -33.30
CA ASN A 186 -18.44 -11.28 -34.18
C ASN A 186 -19.06 -12.46 -33.40
N LYS A 187 -18.62 -12.69 -32.16
CA LYS A 187 -19.23 -13.70 -31.28
C LYS A 187 -20.67 -13.37 -30.88
N LEU A 188 -21.01 -12.09 -30.74
CA LEU A 188 -22.38 -11.69 -30.40
C LEU A 188 -23.33 -11.94 -31.57
N ILE A 189 -22.89 -11.68 -32.80
CA ILE A 189 -23.68 -11.93 -34.02
C ILE A 189 -23.94 -13.42 -34.19
N GLU A 190 -22.94 -14.29 -33.96
CA GLU A 190 -23.13 -15.75 -34.00
C GLU A 190 -24.14 -16.25 -32.95
N LEU A 191 -24.23 -15.60 -31.79
CA LEU A 191 -25.18 -15.95 -30.73
C LEU A 191 -26.60 -15.40 -30.99
N LEU A 192 -26.72 -14.28 -31.70
CA LEU A 192 -28.00 -13.65 -32.04
C LEU A 192 -28.65 -14.23 -33.31
N LEU A 193 -27.87 -14.96 -34.12
CA LEU A 193 -28.33 -15.63 -35.34
C LEU A 193 -28.62 -17.13 -35.14
N LYS A 194 -28.60 -17.62 -33.89
CA LYS A 194 -29.12 -18.93 -33.49
C LYS A 194 -30.47 -18.77 -32.79
#